data_AF-A0A4Y3VLX3-F1
#
_entry.id   AF-A0A4Y3VLX3-F1
#
_cell.length_a   1.000
_cell.length_b   1.000
_cell.length_c   1.000
_cell.angle_alpha   90.00
_cell.angle_beta   90.00
_cell.angle_gamma   90.00
#
_symmetry.space_group_name_H-M   'P 1'
#
loop_
_entity.id
_entity.type
_entity.pdbx_description
1 polymer ?
#
loop_
_entity_poly.entity_id
_entity_poly.type
_entity_poly.pdbx_seq_one_letter_code
_entity_poly.pdbx_strand_id
1 'polypeptide(L)'
;MSQYFEIADETVWNPSNGASRIFQRQVAVFEAELGLPSGIGPMENDECQIDRAAFETFVNALLAQHRRTSHAIVLALSEGFTATVLVLAERAGIRVDWAQLAATPGTLLEDVQVSAVTGMSVPAEGEAWIAGLREKARDLGRRMPR
;
A
#
# COMPACT_ATOMS: atom_id res chain seq x y z
N MET A 1 19.54 -2.32 16.77
CA MET A 1 19.51 -3.20 15.59
C MET A 1 18.41 -2.72 14.67
N SER A 2 18.73 -2.61 13.40
CA SER A 2 17.86 -2.13 12.33
C SER A 2 17.96 -3.11 11.16
N GLN A 3 16.99 -3.05 10.25
CA GLN A 3 16.91 -3.95 9.10
C GLN A 3 16.78 -3.15 7.83
N TYR A 4 17.37 -3.60 6.74
CA TYR A 4 17.51 -2.87 5.49
C TYR A 4 16.55 -3.46 4.45
N PHE A 5 15.74 -2.61 3.84
CA PHE A 5 14.94 -2.95 2.66
C PHE A 5 15.59 -2.29 1.45
N GLU A 6 15.90 -3.07 0.43
CA GLU A 6 16.75 -2.64 -0.67
C GLU A 6 16.12 -2.91 -2.03
N ILE A 7 16.37 -2.00 -2.98
CA ILE A 7 16.02 -2.16 -4.39
C ILE A 7 17.26 -1.83 -5.20
N ALA A 8 17.79 -2.81 -5.93
CA ALA A 8 18.99 -2.65 -6.75
C ALA A 8 20.12 -1.91 -5.99
N ASP A 9 20.43 -2.42 -4.79
CA ASP A 9 21.47 -1.93 -3.88
C ASP A 9 21.22 -0.52 -3.27
N GLU A 10 20.03 0.07 -3.44
CA GLU A 10 19.62 1.29 -2.72
C GLU A 10 18.70 0.95 -1.54
N THR A 11 19.09 1.37 -0.34
CA THR A 11 18.22 1.27 0.84
C THR A 11 17.02 2.21 0.72
N VAL A 12 15.83 1.62 0.59
CA VAL A 12 14.57 2.36 0.56
C VAL A 12 13.95 2.53 1.94
N TRP A 13 14.30 1.68 2.91
CA TRP A 13 13.85 1.81 4.30
C TRP A 13 14.75 1.05 5.28
N ASN A 14 15.06 1.67 6.43
CA ASN A 14 15.89 1.08 7.48
C ASN A 14 15.19 1.06 8.87
N PRO A 15 14.11 0.29 9.05
CA PRO A 15 13.34 0.25 10.29
C PRO A 15 14.05 -0.46 11.45
N SER A 16 13.49 -0.30 12.65
CA SER A 16 13.78 -1.20 13.76
C SER A 16 13.24 -2.61 13.49
N ASN A 17 13.84 -3.62 14.12
CA ASN A 17 13.43 -5.03 13.99
C ASN A 17 11.93 -5.25 14.30
N GLY A 18 11.37 -4.47 15.24
CA GLY A 18 9.95 -4.55 15.58
C GLY A 18 9.04 -4.08 14.45
N ALA A 19 9.37 -2.94 13.83
CA ALA A 19 8.60 -2.40 12.71
C ALA A 19 8.73 -3.29 11.46
N SER A 20 9.93 -3.76 11.16
CA SER A 20 10.16 -4.70 10.05
C SER A 20 9.35 -5.99 10.21
N ARG A 21 9.36 -6.60 11.41
CA ARG A 21 8.59 -7.82 11.68
C ARG A 21 7.08 -7.63 11.52
N ILE A 22 6.55 -6.48 11.95
CA ILE A 22 5.12 -6.17 11.76
C ILE A 22 4.83 -6.00 10.27
N PHE A 23 5.67 -5.25 9.56
CA PHE A 23 5.51 -5.00 8.14
C PHE A 23 5.53 -6.31 7.32
N GLN A 24 6.53 -7.18 7.51
CA GLN A 24 6.60 -8.46 6.79
C GLN A 24 5.39 -9.37 7.05
N ARG A 25 4.82 -9.35 8.26
CA ARG A 25 3.58 -10.09 8.55
C ARG A 25 2.39 -9.51 7.81
N GLN A 26 2.31 -8.18 7.68
CA GLN A 26 1.26 -7.55 6.89
C GLN A 26 1.46 -7.81 5.39
N VAL A 27 2.69 -7.83 4.90
CA VAL A 27 3.00 -8.24 3.52
C VAL A 27 2.38 -9.60 3.23
N ALA A 28 2.65 -10.61 4.06
CA ALA A 28 2.09 -11.95 3.88
C ALA A 28 0.55 -11.98 3.90
N VAL A 29 -0.09 -11.13 4.72
CA VAL A 29 -1.56 -10.99 4.71
C VAL A 29 -2.04 -10.44 3.37
N PHE A 30 -1.48 -9.33 2.91
CA PHE A 30 -1.94 -8.71 1.65
C PHE A 30 -1.54 -9.49 0.41
N GLU A 31 -0.45 -10.27 0.43
CA GLU A 31 -0.14 -11.24 -0.62
C GLU A 31 -1.24 -12.31 -0.72
N ALA A 32 -1.73 -12.81 0.42
CA ALA A 32 -2.81 -13.78 0.46
C ALA A 32 -4.15 -13.17 0.00
N GLU A 33 -4.48 -11.96 0.46
CA GLU A 33 -5.72 -11.25 0.07
C GLU A 33 -5.73 -10.90 -1.43
N LEU A 34 -4.58 -10.52 -2.00
CA LEU A 34 -4.47 -10.17 -3.42
C LEU A 34 -4.20 -11.38 -4.32
N GLY A 35 -3.77 -12.52 -3.76
CA GLY A 35 -3.33 -13.68 -4.52
C GLY A 35 -2.10 -13.41 -5.39
N LEU A 36 -1.28 -12.43 -5.01
CA LEU A 36 -0.14 -11.92 -5.80
C LEU A 36 1.11 -11.78 -4.92
N PRO A 37 2.30 -12.17 -5.41
CA PRO A 37 3.53 -11.92 -4.68
C PRO A 37 3.82 -10.42 -4.61
N SER A 38 4.33 -9.97 -3.47
CA SER A 38 4.67 -8.57 -3.25
C SER A 38 6.00 -8.16 -3.87
N GLY A 39 6.86 -9.12 -4.21
CA GLY A 39 8.24 -8.83 -4.59
C GLY A 39 9.15 -8.47 -3.41
N ILE A 40 8.63 -8.41 -2.18
CA ILE A 40 9.43 -8.23 -0.96
C ILE A 40 9.97 -9.59 -0.54
N GLY A 41 11.29 -9.75 -0.59
CA GLY A 41 11.97 -11.00 -0.25
C GLY A 41 11.98 -11.31 1.26
N PRO A 42 12.53 -12.47 1.64
CA PRO A 42 12.75 -12.80 3.04
C PRO A 42 13.78 -11.86 3.66
N MET A 43 13.67 -11.63 4.97
CA MET A 43 14.69 -10.95 5.75
C MET A 43 15.85 -11.90 6.07
N GLU A 44 17.01 -11.67 5.48
CA GLU A 44 18.23 -12.47 5.61
C GLU A 44 19.41 -11.58 5.98
N ASN A 45 20.13 -11.90 7.06
CA ASN A 45 21.27 -11.10 7.55
C ASN A 45 20.95 -9.60 7.76
N ASP A 46 19.76 -9.32 8.27
CA ASP A 46 19.21 -7.96 8.45
C ASP A 46 18.94 -7.19 7.14
N GLU A 47 18.98 -7.85 5.99
CA GLU A 47 18.65 -7.29 4.67
C GLU A 47 17.44 -7.98 4.03
N CYS A 48 16.66 -7.22 3.26
CA CYS A 48 15.50 -7.68 2.52
C CYS A 48 15.54 -7.08 1.12
N GLN A 49 15.70 -7.94 0.11
CA GLN A 49 15.71 -7.52 -1.29
C GLN A 49 14.28 -7.37 -1.81
N ILE A 50 14.00 -6.28 -2.50
CA ILE A 50 12.72 -6.01 -3.15
C ILE A 50 12.91 -6.07 -4.67
N ASP A 51 12.21 -7.02 -5.31
CA ASP A 51 12.09 -7.06 -6.75
C ASP A 51 11.18 -5.93 -7.24
N ARG A 52 11.76 -4.97 -7.97
CA ARG A 52 11.04 -3.75 -8.39
C ARG A 52 9.80 -4.05 -9.24
N ALA A 53 9.87 -5.02 -10.16
CA ALA A 53 8.79 -5.28 -11.11
C ALA A 53 7.59 -5.98 -10.45
N ALA A 54 7.86 -6.97 -9.60
CA ALA A 54 6.84 -7.62 -8.78
C ALA A 54 6.23 -6.62 -7.79
N PHE A 55 7.06 -5.78 -7.16
CA PHE A 55 6.60 -4.76 -6.23
C PHE A 55 5.71 -3.70 -6.90
N GLU A 56 6.05 -3.25 -8.11
CA GLU A 56 5.17 -2.36 -8.89
C GLU A 56 3.81 -2.99 -9.19
N THR A 57 3.79 -4.26 -9.58
CA THR A 57 2.55 -4.99 -9.84
C THR A 57 1.69 -5.09 -8.58
N PHE A 58 2.31 -5.44 -7.45
CA PHE A 58 1.65 -5.54 -6.15
C PHE A 58 1.10 -4.20 -5.67
N VAL A 59 1.88 -3.11 -5.75
CA VAL A 59 1.46 -1.76 -5.35
C VAL A 59 0.21 -1.34 -6.13
N ASN A 60 0.21 -1.53 -7.45
CA ASN A 60 -0.94 -1.16 -8.29
C ASN A 60 -2.18 -2.01 -7.95
N ALA A 61 -2.02 -3.31 -7.70
CA ALA A 61 -3.11 -4.18 -7.28
C ALA A 61 -3.67 -3.79 -5.90
N LEU A 62 -2.80 -3.48 -4.94
CA LEU A 62 -3.17 -3.02 -3.59
C LEU A 62 -3.98 -1.72 -3.65
N LEU A 63 -3.53 -0.74 -4.44
CA LEU A 63 -4.22 0.53 -4.60
C LEU A 63 -5.57 0.37 -5.31
N ALA A 64 -5.64 -0.49 -6.32
CA ALA A 64 -6.90 -0.82 -6.99
C ALA A 64 -7.89 -1.49 -6.02
N GLN A 65 -7.45 -2.43 -5.18
CA GLN A 65 -8.30 -3.06 -4.17
C GLN A 65 -8.77 -2.05 -3.11
N HIS A 66 -7.85 -1.24 -2.58
CA HIS A 66 -8.16 -0.20 -1.61
C HIS A 66 -9.14 0.85 -2.18
N ARG A 67 -9.11 1.11 -3.49
CA ARG A 67 -10.05 2.01 -4.16
C ARG A 67 -11.44 1.38 -4.39
N ARG A 68 -11.50 0.06 -4.62
CA ARG A 68 -12.73 -0.67 -4.93
C ARG A 68 -13.61 -0.92 -3.71
N THR A 69 -13.04 -1.05 -2.52
CA THR A 69 -13.83 -1.29 -1.31
C THR A 69 -14.34 0.01 -0.69
N SER A 70 -15.61 0.01 -0.27
CA SER A 70 -16.19 1.05 0.59
C SER A 70 -16.32 0.60 2.04
N HIS A 71 -15.79 -0.59 2.39
CA HIS A 71 -15.89 -1.15 3.72
C HIS A 71 -14.98 -0.41 4.71
N ALA A 72 -15.57 0.35 5.64
CA ALA A 72 -14.80 1.23 6.53
C ALA A 72 -13.76 0.47 7.35
N ILE A 73 -14.08 -0.76 7.79
CA ILE A 73 -13.14 -1.59 8.57
C ILE A 73 -11.96 -2.09 7.72
N VAL A 74 -12.20 -2.52 6.48
CA VAL A 74 -11.12 -2.98 5.58
C VAL A 74 -10.20 -1.80 5.25
N LEU A 75 -10.78 -0.64 4.96
CA LEU A 75 -10.03 0.60 4.76
C LEU A 75 -9.18 0.94 5.99
N ALA A 76 -9.76 0.92 7.20
CA ALA A 76 -9.02 1.22 8.42
C ALA A 76 -7.88 0.22 8.72
N LEU A 77 -8.10 -1.07 8.48
CA LEU A 77 -7.08 -2.11 8.68
C LEU A 77 -5.94 -2.01 7.65
N SER A 78 -6.25 -1.58 6.43
CA SER A 78 -5.30 -1.54 5.31
C SER A 78 -4.61 -0.19 5.12
N GLU A 79 -5.12 0.90 5.71
CA GLU A 79 -4.66 2.26 5.45
C GLU A 79 -3.17 2.46 5.77
N GLY A 80 -2.74 2.05 6.97
CA GLY A 80 -1.36 2.20 7.41
C GLY A 80 -0.38 1.40 6.53
N PHE A 81 -0.73 0.17 6.18
CA PHE A 81 0.07 -0.68 5.31
C PHE A 81 0.17 -0.09 3.90
N THR A 82 -0.96 0.31 3.32
CA THR A 82 -1.03 0.90 1.98
C THR A 82 -0.19 2.17 1.89
N ALA A 83 -0.25 3.04 2.91
CA ALA A 83 0.56 4.25 2.95
C ALA A 83 2.06 3.93 3.10
N THR A 84 2.45 2.93 3.89
CA THR A 84 3.85 2.48 3.99
C THR A 84 4.37 1.91 2.67
N VAL A 85 3.60 1.04 2.01
CA VAL A 85 3.93 0.47 0.69
C VAL A 85 4.08 1.58 -0.35
N LEU A 86 3.20 2.60 -0.32
CA LEU A 86 3.29 3.74 -1.24
C LEU A 86 4.59 4.54 -1.03
N VAL A 87 5.04 4.74 0.22
CA VAL A 87 6.34 5.36 0.48
C VAL A 87 7.46 4.55 -0.16
N LEU A 88 7.48 3.24 0.03
CA LEU A 88 8.51 2.37 -0.57
C LEU A 88 8.48 2.47 -2.10
N ALA A 89 7.28 2.47 -2.72
CA ALA A 89 7.12 2.60 -4.16
C ALA A 89 7.65 3.95 -4.70
N GLU A 90 7.34 5.06 -4.02
CA GLU A 90 7.86 6.38 -4.38
C GLU A 90 9.39 6.43 -4.29
N ARG A 91 9.97 5.80 -3.26
CA ARG A 91 11.42 5.69 -3.08
C ARG A 91 12.07 4.78 -4.13
N ALA A 92 11.36 3.75 -4.57
CA ALA A 92 11.78 2.83 -5.62
C ALA A 92 11.74 3.46 -7.03
N GLY A 93 11.17 4.67 -7.18
CA GLY A 93 10.92 5.30 -8.47
C GLY A 93 9.73 4.70 -9.24
N ILE A 94 8.89 3.90 -8.57
CA ILE A 94 7.69 3.30 -9.16
C ILE A 94 6.64 4.40 -9.35
N ARG A 95 6.07 4.47 -10.55
CA ARG A 95 5.03 5.45 -10.88
C ARG A 95 3.65 4.82 -10.76
N VAL A 96 2.85 5.37 -9.87
CA VAL A 96 1.44 5.00 -9.72
C VAL A 96 0.60 5.78 -10.73
N ASP A 97 -0.24 5.08 -11.51
CA ASP A 97 -1.22 5.71 -12.38
C ASP A 97 -2.45 6.17 -11.59
N TRP A 98 -2.34 7.36 -10.99
CA TRP A 98 -3.42 7.98 -10.24
C TRP A 98 -4.65 8.31 -11.10
N ALA A 99 -4.47 8.57 -12.40
CA ALA A 99 -5.58 8.91 -13.28
C ALA A 99 -6.45 7.68 -13.53
N GLN A 100 -5.83 6.51 -13.75
CA GLN A 100 -6.53 5.24 -13.86
C GLN A 100 -7.27 4.88 -12.57
N LEU A 101 -6.65 5.09 -11.40
CA LEU A 101 -7.28 4.82 -10.10
C LEU A 101 -8.46 5.77 -9.80
N ALA A 102 -8.38 7.04 -10.24
CA ALA A 102 -9.48 7.99 -10.11
C ALA A 102 -10.66 7.61 -11.03
N ALA A 103 -10.37 7.14 -12.24
CA ALA A 103 -11.34 6.85 -13.29
C ALA A 103 -12.03 5.47 -13.16
N THR A 104 -11.74 4.68 -12.14
CA THR A 104 -12.35 3.36 -11.92
C THR A 104 -13.54 3.47 -10.93
N PRO A 105 -14.79 3.74 -11.38
CA PRO A 105 -15.97 3.51 -10.57
C PRO A 105 -16.23 1.99 -10.53
N GLY A 106 -16.29 1.44 -9.32
CA GLY A 106 -16.50 0.01 -9.09
C GLY A 106 -17.77 -0.49 -9.78
N THR A 107 -17.59 -1.19 -10.90
CA THR A 107 -18.69 -1.90 -11.58
C THR A 107 -19.11 -3.15 -10.81
N LEU A 108 -18.28 -3.60 -9.86
CA LEU A 108 -18.59 -4.57 -8.81
C LEU A 108 -17.89 -4.09 -7.54
N LEU A 109 -18.61 -3.38 -6.66
CA LEU A 109 -18.15 -3.16 -5.29
C LEU A 109 -18.21 -4.52 -4.59
N GLU A 110 -17.06 -5.14 -4.31
CA GLU A 110 -16.95 -6.27 -3.39
C GLU A 110 -16.84 -5.70 -1.96
N ASP A 111 -17.34 -6.45 -0.97
CA ASP A 111 -17.39 -6.05 0.45
C ASP A 111 -18.13 -4.73 0.71
N VAL A 112 -19.31 -4.53 0.11
CA VAL A 112 -20.16 -3.37 0.42
C VAL A 112 -20.58 -3.42 1.88
N GLN A 113 -20.19 -2.40 2.66
CA GLN A 113 -20.67 -2.27 4.03
C GLN A 113 -22.19 -2.09 4.06
N VAL A 114 -22.89 -2.96 4.79
CA VAL A 114 -24.34 -2.79 5.02
C VAL A 114 -24.53 -1.61 5.98
N SER A 115 -24.87 -0.44 5.43
CA SER A 115 -25.29 0.73 6.20
C SER A 115 -26.78 1.03 5.95
N ALA A 116 -27.53 1.31 7.01
CA ALA A 116 -28.97 1.65 6.97
C ALA A 116 -29.27 3.07 6.46
N VAL A 117 -28.32 3.75 5.80
CA VAL A 117 -28.46 5.15 5.36
C VAL A 117 -28.13 5.26 3.89
N THR A 118 -29.15 5.56 3.09
CA THR A 118 -29.09 5.86 1.66
C THR A 118 -28.60 7.27 1.38
N GLY A 119 -27.73 7.41 0.37
CA GLY A 119 -27.47 8.67 -0.32
C GLY A 119 -26.04 8.77 -0.84
N MET A 120 -25.76 8.21 -2.02
CA MET A 120 -24.45 8.32 -2.67
C MET A 120 -24.49 9.33 -3.81
N SER A 121 -23.67 10.38 -3.70
CA SER A 121 -23.25 11.25 -4.80
C SER A 121 -21.75 11.01 -5.02
N VAL A 122 -21.37 10.44 -6.16
CA VAL A 122 -19.96 10.21 -6.57
C VAL A 122 -19.66 11.14 -7.73
N PRO A 123 -18.73 12.11 -7.58
CA PRO A 123 -17.34 11.94 -8.04
C PRO A 123 -16.24 12.57 -7.14
N ALA A 124 -16.58 13.35 -6.11
CA ALA A 124 -15.59 14.05 -5.27
C ALA A 124 -14.78 13.12 -4.35
N GLU A 125 -15.22 11.88 -4.16
CA GLU A 125 -14.60 10.90 -3.28
C GLU A 125 -13.24 10.39 -3.80
N GLY A 126 -13.07 10.29 -5.13
CA GLY A 126 -11.84 9.75 -5.73
C GLY A 126 -10.63 10.65 -5.54
N GLU A 127 -10.76 11.94 -5.84
CA GLU A 127 -9.69 12.93 -5.66
C GLU A 127 -9.37 13.13 -4.18
N ALA A 128 -10.39 13.17 -3.30
CA ALA A 128 -10.20 13.26 -1.86
C ALA A 128 -9.49 12.03 -1.29
N TRP A 129 -9.82 10.82 -1.76
CA TRP A 129 -9.14 9.58 -1.40
C TRP A 129 -7.66 9.61 -1.81
N ILE A 130 -7.36 9.98 -3.07
CA ILE A 130 -5.97 10.11 -3.55
C ILE A 130 -5.20 11.12 -2.69
N ALA A 131 -5.80 12.29 -2.43
CA ALA A 131 -5.16 13.34 -1.64
C ALA A 131 -4.84 12.85 -0.22
N GLY A 132 -5.81 12.20 0.44
CA GLY A 132 -5.63 11.66 1.79
C GLY A 132 -4.55 10.58 1.87
N LEU A 133 -4.53 9.63 0.92
CA LEU A 133 -3.52 8.58 0.90
C LEU A 133 -2.11 9.13 0.64
N ARG A 134 -1.97 10.10 -0.27
CA ARG A 134 -0.69 10.77 -0.55
C ARG A 134 -0.20 11.61 0.61
N GLU A 135 -1.11 12.29 1.31
CA GLU A 135 -0.77 13.02 2.53
C GLU A 135 -0.25 12.06 3.62
N LYS A 136 -0.96 10.95 3.85
CA LYS A 136 -0.55 9.90 4.80
C LYS A 136 0.82 9.32 4.45
N ALA A 137 1.05 8.99 3.19
CA ALA A 137 2.33 8.49 2.72
C ALA A 137 3.44 9.52 2.93
N ARG A 138 3.22 10.79 2.60
CA ARG A 138 4.20 11.86 2.88
C ARG A 138 4.54 11.97 4.37
N ASP A 139 3.52 11.89 5.23
CA ASP A 139 3.68 11.95 6.67
C ASP A 139 4.49 10.77 7.23
N LEU A 140 4.23 9.55 6.76
CA LEU A 140 5.01 8.37 7.11
C LEU A 140 6.41 8.43 6.51
N GLY A 141 6.56 8.90 5.27
CA GLY A 141 7.83 9.05 4.58
C GLY A 141 8.82 9.93 5.32
N ARG A 142 8.36 10.97 6.02
CA ARG A 142 9.21 11.80 6.90
C ARG A 142 9.69 11.06 8.15
N ARG A 143 9.03 9.96 8.54
CA ARG A 143 9.33 9.15 9.74
C ARG A 143 10.02 7.82 9.40
N MET A 144 10.10 7.46 8.12
CA MET A 144 10.74 6.24 7.64
C MET A 144 12.21 6.53 7.30
N PRO A 145 13.19 6.15 8.13
CA PRO A 145 14.61 6.33 7.80
C PRO A 145 15.00 5.52 6.54
N ARG A 146 16.05 5.95 5.85
CA ARG A 146 16.77 5.16 4.84
C ARG A 146 18.14 4.84 5.43
#